data_AF-A0AA43CTY1-F1
#
_entry.id   AF-A0AA43CTY1-F1
#
_cell.length_a   1.000
_cell.length_b   1.000
_cell.length_c   1.000
_cell.angle_alpha   90.00
_cell.angle_beta   90.00
_cell.angle_gamma   90.00
#
_symmetry.space_group_name_H-M   'P 1'
#
loop_
_entity.id
_entity.type
_entity.pdbx_description
1 polymer ?
#
loop_
_entity_poly.entity_id
_entity_poly.type
_entity_poly.pdbx_seq_one_letter_code
_entity_poly.pdbx_strand_id
1 'polypeptide(L)'
;MTMNVIEIATKHTALLERLLAKSTGALGELLVADALTARGYSVQPTNNNARQSDLLVTSPSGTAFSIEVKADRQRRPTWFVRTCPDPH
;
A
#
# COMPACT_ATOMS: atom_id res chain seq x y z
N MET A 1 22.20 6.25 19.11
CA MET A 1 21.59 6.93 17.94
C MET A 1 21.00 5.84 17.05
N THR A 2 19.70 5.88 16.82
CA THR A 2 19.01 4.98 15.90
C THR A 2 19.41 5.34 14.48
N MET A 3 19.93 4.40 13.69
CA MET A 3 20.24 4.65 12.27
C MET A 3 18.96 5.07 11.54
N ASN A 4 19.07 6.09 10.69
CA ASN A 4 17.98 6.52 9.82
C ASN A 4 17.71 5.43 8.77
N VAL A 5 16.44 5.23 8.39
CA VAL A 5 16.04 4.31 7.31
C VAL A 5 16.80 4.56 6.01
N ILE A 6 17.14 5.82 5.70
CA ILE A 6 17.93 6.19 4.52
C ILE A 6 19.33 5.60 4.62
N GLU A 7 20.00 5.70 5.77
CA GLU A 7 21.35 5.15 5.98
C GLU A 7 21.36 3.61 5.87
N ILE A 8 20.32 2.94 6.40
CA ILE A 8 20.14 1.48 6.26
C ILE A 8 19.99 1.12 4.77
N ALA A 9 19.14 1.85 4.05
CA ALA A 9 18.87 1.62 2.63
C ALA A 9 20.11 1.81 1.75
N THR A 10 20.90 2.86 2.01
CA THR A 10 22.15 3.13 1.27
C THR A 10 23.23 2.10 1.58
N LYS A 11 23.36 1.65 2.84
CA LYS A 11 24.37 0.66 3.23
C LYS A 11 24.04 -0.76 2.73
N HIS A 12 22.77 -1.09 2.59
CA HIS A 12 22.29 -2.44 2.27
C HIS A 12 21.42 -2.48 1.00
N THR A 13 21.76 -1.70 -0.03
CA THR A 13 20.92 -1.52 -1.24
C THR A 13 20.51 -2.84 -1.88
N ALA A 14 21.44 -3.76 -2.14
CA ALA A 14 21.11 -5.05 -2.77
C ALA A 14 20.17 -5.93 -1.92
N LEU A 15 20.24 -5.84 -0.59
CA LEU A 15 19.33 -6.53 0.30
C LEU A 15 17.94 -5.87 0.27
N LEU A 16 17.90 -4.54 0.28
CA LEU A 16 16.66 -3.78 0.15
C LEU A 16 15.96 -4.09 -1.17
N GLU A 17 16.67 -4.09 -2.30
CA GLU A 17 16.11 -4.46 -3.61
C GLU A 17 15.49 -5.86 -3.59
N ARG A 18 16.14 -6.83 -2.95
CA ARG A 18 15.59 -8.20 -2.80
C ARG A 18 14.34 -8.25 -1.91
N LEU A 19 14.29 -7.44 -0.86
CA LEU A 19 13.12 -7.31 0.00
C LEU A 19 11.97 -6.64 -0.75
N LEU A 20 12.23 -5.51 -1.41
CA LEU A 20 11.26 -4.79 -2.24
C LEU A 20 10.74 -5.65 -3.38
N ALA A 21 11.62 -6.42 -4.03
CA ALA A 21 11.22 -7.36 -5.08
C ALA A 21 10.19 -8.38 -4.57
N LYS A 22 10.21 -8.72 -3.27
CA LYS A 22 9.27 -9.64 -2.62
C LYS A 22 8.02 -8.95 -2.04
N SER A 23 8.11 -7.68 -1.64
CA SER A 23 7.04 -6.91 -0.97
C SER A 23 6.12 -6.16 -1.93
N THR A 24 5.57 -6.84 -2.94
CA THR A 24 4.74 -6.20 -3.97
C THR A 24 3.44 -5.58 -3.45
N GLY A 25 2.84 -6.14 -2.38
CA GLY A 25 1.64 -5.59 -1.73
C GLY A 25 1.92 -4.25 -1.06
N ALA A 26 2.83 -4.23 -0.09
CA ALA A 26 3.22 -3.03 0.65
C ALA A 26 3.74 -1.90 -0.26
N LEU A 27 4.48 -2.24 -1.33
CA LEU A 27 4.88 -1.26 -2.34
C LEU A 27 3.69 -0.69 -3.11
N GLY A 28 2.72 -1.55 -3.47
CA GLY A 28 1.48 -1.11 -4.10
C GLY A 28 0.71 -0.13 -3.22
N GLU A 29 0.55 -0.44 -1.94
CA GLU A 29 -0.12 0.43 -0.96
C GLU A 29 0.55 1.81 -0.86
N LEU A 30 1.88 1.84 -0.74
CA LEU A 30 2.66 3.08 -0.69
C LEU A 30 2.49 3.92 -1.96
N LEU A 31 2.57 3.30 -3.14
CA LEU A 31 2.42 4.01 -4.41
C LEU A 31 1.01 4.56 -4.61
N VAL A 32 -0.03 3.83 -4.19
CA VAL A 32 -1.42 4.31 -4.23
C VAL A 32 -1.61 5.46 -3.24
N ALA A 33 -1.07 5.36 -2.02
CA ALA A 33 -1.14 6.42 -1.04
C ALA A 33 -0.49 7.72 -1.55
N ASP A 34 0.74 7.64 -2.08
CA ASP A 34 1.45 8.79 -2.64
C ASP A 34 0.67 9.45 -3.79
N ALA A 35 0.14 8.62 -4.70
CA ALA A 35 -0.68 9.09 -5.81
C ALA A 35 -1.96 9.82 -5.32
N LEU A 36 -2.62 9.33 -4.27
CA LEU A 36 -3.80 9.96 -3.70
C LEU A 36 -3.46 11.25 -2.95
N THR A 37 -2.38 11.26 -2.17
CA THR A 37 -1.89 12.45 -1.47
C THR A 37 -1.52 13.55 -2.44
N ALA A 38 -0.86 13.24 -3.57
CA ALA A 38 -0.57 14.20 -4.62
C ALA A 38 -1.83 14.83 -5.25
N ARG A 39 -3.00 14.18 -5.11
CA ARG A 39 -4.32 14.68 -5.56
C ARG A 39 -5.11 15.39 -4.45
N GLY A 40 -4.50 15.61 -3.28
CA GLY A 40 -5.10 16.31 -2.15
C GLY A 40 -5.96 15.44 -1.23
N TYR A 41 -5.93 14.11 -1.38
CA TYR A 41 -6.61 13.21 -0.45
C TYR A 41 -5.78 13.05 0.83
N SER A 42 -6.46 12.96 1.96
CA SER A 42 -5.84 12.49 3.21
C SER A 42 -5.86 10.97 3.22
N VAL A 43 -4.71 10.33 3.42
CA VAL A 43 -4.57 8.87 3.36
C VAL A 43 -3.93 8.37 4.66
N GLN A 44 -4.53 7.37 5.28
CA GLN A 44 -4.01 6.69 6.46
C GLN A 44 -3.88 5.18 6.18
N PRO A 45 -2.65 4.63 6.13
CA PRO A 45 -2.45 3.19 6.04
C PRO A 45 -2.98 2.48 7.28
N THR A 46 -3.59 1.31 7.10
CA THR A 46 -4.07 0.48 8.21
C THR A 46 -3.03 -0.52 8.69
N ASN A 47 -1.91 -0.68 7.96
CA ASN A 47 -0.80 -1.58 8.27
C ASN A 47 -1.28 -3.04 8.47
N ASN A 48 -2.17 -3.53 7.61
CA ASN A 48 -2.80 -4.85 7.70
C ASN A 48 -3.64 -5.08 8.98
N ASN A 49 -3.93 -4.04 9.78
CA ASN A 49 -4.77 -4.17 10.97
C ASN A 49 -6.27 -4.04 10.67
N ALA A 50 -6.64 -3.75 9.42
CA ALA A 50 -8.03 -3.69 8.97
C ALA A 50 -8.25 -4.68 7.82
N ARG A 51 -9.27 -5.53 7.96
CA ARG A 51 -9.64 -6.54 6.96
C ARG A 51 -10.11 -5.84 5.68
N GLN A 52 -9.47 -6.16 4.56
CA GLN A 52 -9.81 -5.65 3.23
C GLN A 52 -9.89 -4.12 3.12
N SER A 53 -9.05 -3.44 3.89
CA SER A 53 -9.03 -1.99 3.99
C SER A 53 -7.61 -1.55 4.24
N ASP A 54 -6.74 -1.71 3.24
CA ASP A 54 -5.33 -1.32 3.33
C ASP A 54 -5.16 0.18 3.63
N LEU A 55 -6.05 1.02 3.06
CA LEU A 55 -6.01 2.48 3.22
C LEU A 55 -7.37 3.03 3.66
N LEU A 56 -7.35 3.95 4.62
CA LEU A 56 -8.47 4.83 4.94
C LEU A 56 -8.23 6.18 4.27
N VAL A 57 -9.20 6.64 3.50
CA VAL A 57 -9.03 7.81 2.63
C VAL A 57 -10.15 8.82 2.87
N THR A 58 -9.80 10.09 2.93
CA THR A 58 -10.74 11.21 2.92
C THR A 58 -10.48 12.10 1.72
N SER A 59 -11.50 12.34 0.91
CA SER A 59 -11.40 13.23 -0.26
C SER A 59 -11.26 14.69 0.15
N PRO A 60 -10.80 15.56 -0.76
CA PRO A 60 -10.81 17.02 -0.54
C PRO A 60 -12.20 17.57 -0.21
N SER A 61 -13.26 16.91 -0.67
CA SER A 61 -14.65 17.27 -0.38
C SER A 61 -15.16 16.73 0.97
N GLY A 62 -14.33 16.03 1.74
CA GLY A 62 -14.67 15.45 3.04
C GLY A 62 -15.31 14.06 3.00
N THR A 63 -15.42 13.43 1.83
CA THR A 63 -15.99 12.06 1.71
C THR A 63 -14.96 11.04 2.16
N ALA A 64 -15.31 10.21 3.15
CA ALA A 64 -14.46 9.13 3.64
C ALA A 64 -14.82 7.78 3.01
N PHE A 65 -13.80 7.00 2.65
CA PHE A 65 -13.94 5.64 2.10
C PHE A 65 -12.68 4.81 2.35
N SER A 66 -12.81 3.49 2.30
CA SER A 66 -11.67 2.55 2.38
C SER A 66 -11.25 2.09 0.98
N ILE A 67 -9.96 1.74 0.85
CA ILE A 67 -9.39 1.16 -0.37
C ILE A 67 -8.65 -0.12 -0.02
N GLU A 68 -8.89 -1.16 -0.81
CA GLU A 68 -8.08 -2.37 -0.88
C GLU A 68 -7.18 -2.28 -2.12
N VAL A 69 -5.88 -2.48 -1.94
CA VAL A 69 -4.87 -2.41 -2.99
C VAL A 69 -4.47 -3.83 -3.40
N LYS A 70 -4.66 -4.14 -4.69
CA LYS A 70 -4.21 -5.41 -5.27
C LYS A 70 -3.01 -5.16 -6.18
N ALA A 71 -1.87 -5.76 -5.83
CA ALA A 71 -0.66 -5.74 -6.63
C ALA A 71 -0.30 -7.16 -7.09
N ASP A 72 -0.19 -7.37 -8.40
CA ASP A 72 0.20 -8.64 -9.00
C ASP A 72 1.39 -8.47 -9.94
N ARG A 73 2.44 -9.29 -9.74
CA ARG A 73 3.61 -9.33 -10.65
C ARG A 73 3.22 -9.80 -12.05
N GLN A 74 2.21 -10.66 -12.15
CA GLN A 74 1.78 -11.26 -13.41
C GLN A 74 0.79 -10.37 -14.17
N ARG A 75 0.45 -9.18 -13.63
CA ARG A 75 -0.51 -8.23 -14.21
C ARG A 75 -1.85 -8.88 -14.59
N ARG A 76 -2.23 -9.96 -13.91
CA ARG A 76 -3.50 -10.62 -14.17
C ARG A 76 -4.63 -9.68 -13.74
N PRO A 77 -5.75 -9.64 -14.47
CA PRO A 77 -6.90 -8.84 -14.09
C PRO A 77 -7.64 -9.52 -12.93
N THR A 78 -7.04 -9.54 -11.74
CA THR A 78 -7.64 -10.04 -10.49
C THR A 78 -8.44 -8.95 -9.76
N TRP A 79 -8.55 -7.77 -10.36
CA TRP A 79 -9.10 -6.54 -9.77
C TRP A 79 -10.61 -6.54 -9.53
N PHE A 80 -11.33 -7.58 -9.97
CA PHE A 80 -12.78 -7.70 -9.75
C PHE A 80 -13.10 -8.94 -8.92
N VAL A 81 -13.07 -8.77 -7.60
CA VAL A 81 -13.60 -9.78 -6.68
C VAL A 81 -15.11 -9.52 -6.54
N ARG A 82 -15.94 -10.29 -7.25
CA ARG A 82 -17.42 -10.15 -7.22
C ARG A 82 -18.04 -10.48 -5.86
N THR A 83 -17.30 -11.21 -5.05
CA THR A 83 -17.71 -11.72 -3.74
C THR A 83 -16.56 -11.52 -2.77
N CYS A 84 -16.85 -11.21 -1.52
CA CYS A 84 -15.85 -11.23 -0.47
C CYS A 84 -15.21 -12.64 -0.44
N PRO A 85 -13.89 -12.78 -0.65
CA PRO A 85 -13.25 -14.09 -0.73
C PRO A 85 -13.24 -14.85 0.60
N ASP A 86 -13.46 -14.16 1.73
CA ASP A 86 -13.75 -14.79 3.02
C ASP A 86 -15.00 -14.14 3.64
N PRO A 87 -16.16 -14.81 3.65
CA PRO A 87 -17.37 -14.33 4.32
C PRO A 87 -17.47 -14.72 5.81
N HIS A 88 -16.44 -15.36 6.37
CA HIS A 88 -16.42 -15.88 7.74
C HIS A 88 -15.39 -15.17 8.62
#